data_AF-A0A553NIE5-F1
#
_entry.id   AF-A0A553NIE5-F1
#
_cell.length_a   1.000
_cell.length_b   1.000
_cell.length_c   1.000
_cell.angle_alpha   90.00
_cell.angle_beta   90.00
_cell.angle_gamma   90.00
#
_symmetry.space_group_name_H-M   'P 1'
#
loop_
_entity.id
_entity.type
_entity.pdbx_description
1 polymer ?
#
loop_
_entity_poly.entity_id
_entity_poly.type
_entity_poly.pdbx_seq_one_letter_code
_entity_poly.pdbx_strand_id
1 'polypeptide(L)'
;MFLSAVHTLAELKMTGNCLKGSRPLLSFDPSFDAEPHYALLKELFTQIFSTPRHHPKSQPFVDHVFSFTIVDHRIWFRNYQIIEEDASLVEIGPRFVLNPIKVFQGSFGGPTLYQNTHFQAPNLQRRLARQACAVRQQQRQLVKELQKQKQQEETQMLPQDVTETVFVTPPVSKHTPEDTQTQDRGAREQRKRKKLSELKKRTLLKHKH
;
A
#
# COMPACT_ATOMS: atom_id res chain seq x y z
N MET A 1 0.00 12.41 -16.91
CA MET A 1 -1.03 11.56 -16.28
C MET A 1 -0.37 10.66 -15.24
N PHE A 2 -1.13 10.11 -14.30
CA PHE A 2 -0.65 9.11 -13.35
C PHE A 2 -1.10 7.70 -13.80
N LEU A 3 -0.20 6.73 -13.76
CA LEU A 3 -0.44 5.36 -14.17
C LEU A 3 -0.53 4.48 -12.92
N SER A 4 -1.57 3.64 -12.85
CA SER A 4 -1.83 2.74 -11.73
C SER A 4 -2.37 1.39 -12.21
N ALA A 5 -2.38 0.40 -11.32
CA ALA A 5 -2.93 -0.94 -11.61
C ALA A 5 -2.39 -1.54 -12.92
N VAL A 6 -1.07 -1.54 -13.10
CA VAL A 6 -0.42 -2.09 -14.29
C VAL A 6 -0.35 -3.60 -14.17
N HIS A 7 -0.88 -4.28 -15.17
CA HIS A 7 -0.90 -5.71 -15.31
C HIS A 7 -0.21 -6.05 -16.63
N THR A 8 0.78 -6.93 -16.58
CA THR A 8 1.61 -7.26 -17.75
C THR A 8 1.21 -8.61 -18.33
N LEU A 9 1.71 -8.94 -19.54
CA LEU A 9 1.41 -10.19 -20.24
C LEU A 9 1.82 -11.44 -19.43
N ALA A 10 2.79 -11.32 -18.52
CA ALA A 10 3.24 -12.41 -17.68
C ALA A 10 2.22 -12.83 -16.59
N GLU A 11 1.10 -12.14 -16.46
CA GLU A 11 0.05 -12.51 -15.51
C GLU A 11 -0.81 -13.66 -16.02
N LEU A 12 -1.06 -14.65 -15.14
CA LEU A 12 -1.73 -15.90 -15.46
C LEU A 12 -3.11 -15.75 -16.14
N LYS A 13 -3.78 -14.62 -15.96
CA LYS A 13 -5.13 -14.36 -16.50
C LYS A 13 -5.13 -13.82 -17.93
N MET A 14 -3.97 -13.46 -18.48
CA MET A 14 -3.83 -12.85 -19.81
C MET A 14 -3.37 -13.91 -20.81
N THR A 15 -4.32 -14.64 -21.40
CA THR A 15 -4.05 -15.78 -22.29
C THR A 15 -4.04 -15.42 -23.77
N GLY A 16 -4.42 -14.20 -24.13
CA GLY A 16 -4.47 -13.75 -25.52
C GLY A 16 -3.08 -13.54 -26.13
N ASN A 17 -3.02 -13.56 -27.46
CA ASN A 17 -1.84 -13.18 -28.24
C ASN A 17 -2.25 -12.21 -29.36
N CYS A 18 -1.31 -11.48 -29.95
CA CYS A 18 -1.59 -10.73 -31.18
C CYS A 18 -0.35 -10.61 -32.06
N LEU A 19 -0.56 -10.54 -33.37
CA LEU A 19 0.48 -10.28 -34.37
C LEU A 19 1.15 -8.94 -34.11
N LYS A 20 2.48 -8.97 -33.98
CA LYS A 20 3.30 -7.78 -33.84
C LYS A 20 3.21 -6.93 -35.11
N GLY A 21 2.74 -5.70 -34.97
CA GLY A 21 2.56 -4.77 -36.09
C GLY A 21 1.21 -4.87 -36.78
N SER A 22 0.27 -5.69 -36.26
CA SER A 22 -1.14 -5.57 -36.64
C SER A 22 -1.71 -4.22 -36.21
N ARG A 23 -2.77 -3.79 -36.91
CA ARG A 23 -3.38 -2.48 -36.70
C ARG A 23 -4.47 -2.61 -35.63
N PRO A 24 -4.31 -1.98 -34.45
CA PRO A 24 -5.33 -2.06 -33.40
C PRO A 24 -6.60 -1.32 -33.80
N LEU A 25 -7.76 -1.85 -33.42
CA LEU A 25 -8.97 -1.05 -33.34
C LEU A 25 -9.01 -0.30 -32.02
N LEU A 26 -9.37 0.98 -32.07
CA LEU A 26 -9.54 1.79 -30.87
C LEU A 26 -11.03 1.89 -30.57
N SER A 27 -11.43 1.39 -29.40
CA SER A 27 -12.78 1.48 -28.87
C SER A 27 -12.79 2.49 -27.73
N PHE A 28 -13.53 3.58 -27.89
CA PHE A 28 -13.71 4.62 -26.90
C PHE A 28 -15.15 4.60 -26.38
N ASP A 29 -15.29 4.72 -25.07
CA ASP A 29 -16.56 4.96 -24.40
C ASP A 29 -17.17 6.32 -24.84
N PRO A 30 -18.48 6.42 -25.10
CA PRO A 30 -19.16 7.70 -25.38
C PRO A 30 -18.91 8.79 -24.34
N SER A 31 -18.59 8.41 -23.11
CA SER A 31 -18.22 9.33 -22.02
C SER A 31 -17.02 10.23 -22.36
N PHE A 32 -16.18 9.85 -23.33
CA PHE A 32 -15.07 10.69 -23.80
C PHE A 32 -15.53 11.96 -24.51
N ASP A 33 -16.72 11.98 -25.10
CA ASP A 33 -17.24 13.13 -25.84
C ASP A 33 -18.02 14.11 -24.92
N ALA A 34 -18.22 13.75 -23.65
CA ALA A 34 -18.99 14.55 -22.70
C ALA A 34 -18.24 15.79 -22.18
N GLU A 35 -16.93 15.69 -21.94
CA GLU A 35 -16.12 16.78 -21.40
C GLU A 35 -14.95 17.11 -22.34
N PRO A 36 -14.60 18.41 -22.51
CA PRO A 36 -13.63 18.84 -23.52
C PRO A 36 -12.21 18.29 -23.26
N HIS A 37 -11.85 18.08 -22.00
CA HIS A 37 -10.56 17.50 -21.67
C HIS A 37 -10.51 16.02 -22.05
N TYR A 38 -11.60 15.26 -21.92
CA TYR A 38 -11.64 13.88 -22.40
C TYR A 38 -11.65 13.80 -23.93
N ALA A 39 -12.36 14.70 -24.61
CA ALA A 39 -12.33 14.78 -26.08
C ALA A 39 -10.90 15.03 -26.59
N LEU A 40 -10.16 15.94 -25.95
CA LEU A 40 -8.74 16.15 -26.25
C LEU A 40 -7.90 14.88 -26.03
N LEU A 41 -8.15 14.14 -24.94
CA LEU A 41 -7.46 12.89 -24.67
C LEU A 41 -7.80 11.80 -25.68
N LYS A 42 -9.04 11.73 -26.16
CA LYS A 42 -9.48 10.80 -27.21
C LYS A 42 -8.70 11.03 -28.51
N GLU A 43 -8.57 12.29 -28.94
CA GLU A 43 -7.77 12.65 -30.11
C GLU A 43 -6.28 12.31 -29.91
N LEU A 44 -5.73 12.65 -28.74
CA LEU A 44 -4.35 12.34 -28.40
C LEU A 44 -4.08 10.83 -28.42
N PHE A 45 -4.94 10.02 -27.81
CA PHE A 45 -4.80 8.57 -27.80
C PHE A 45 -4.99 7.97 -29.18
N THR A 46 -5.89 8.53 -29.99
CA THR A 46 -6.03 8.13 -31.38
C THR A 46 -4.70 8.31 -32.11
N GLN A 47 -4.03 9.44 -31.95
CA GLN A 47 -2.73 9.66 -32.60
C GLN A 47 -1.59 8.78 -32.06
N ILE A 48 -1.59 8.50 -30.75
CA ILE A 48 -0.54 7.69 -30.10
C ILE A 48 -0.67 6.21 -30.44
N PHE A 49 -1.89 5.67 -30.36
CA PHE A 49 -2.12 4.22 -30.46
C PHE A 49 -2.56 3.77 -31.85
N SER A 50 -2.97 4.69 -32.73
CA SER A 50 -3.25 4.33 -34.12
C SER A 50 -1.97 4.06 -34.90
N THR A 51 -2.10 3.16 -35.88
CA THR A 51 -1.05 2.91 -36.85
C THR A 51 -1.23 3.83 -38.07
N PRO A 52 -0.22 4.64 -38.43
CA PRO A 52 -0.33 5.50 -39.60
C PRO A 52 -0.44 4.66 -40.87
N ARG A 53 -1.13 5.21 -41.88
CA ARG A 53 -1.34 4.53 -43.16
C ARG A 53 0.01 4.29 -43.85
N HIS A 54 0.24 3.07 -44.32
CA HIS A 54 1.49 2.64 -44.98
C HIS A 54 2.73 2.66 -44.09
N HIS A 55 2.58 2.37 -42.80
CA HIS A 55 3.74 2.15 -41.95
C HIS A 55 4.54 0.94 -42.48
N PRO A 56 5.87 1.01 -42.65
CA PRO A 56 6.65 -0.06 -43.30
C PRO A 56 6.63 -1.40 -42.55
N LYS A 57 6.24 -1.38 -41.27
CA LYS A 57 6.08 -2.57 -40.42
C LYS A 57 4.62 -2.93 -40.12
N SER A 58 3.64 -2.24 -40.72
CA SER A 58 2.22 -2.57 -40.49
C SER A 58 1.83 -3.80 -41.28
N GLN A 59 1.19 -4.74 -40.60
CA GLN A 59 0.51 -5.87 -41.21
C GLN A 59 -0.90 -5.45 -41.64
N PRO A 60 -1.46 -6.07 -42.70
CA PRO A 60 -2.79 -5.71 -43.20
C PRO A 60 -3.94 -6.13 -42.27
N PHE A 61 -3.69 -7.09 -41.38
CA PHE A 61 -4.71 -7.69 -40.51
C PHE A 61 -4.96 -6.90 -39.22
N VAL A 62 -6.20 -7.03 -38.74
CA VAL A 62 -6.69 -6.48 -37.48
C VAL A 62 -6.91 -7.66 -36.53
N ASP A 63 -6.02 -7.79 -35.55
CA ASP A 63 -5.99 -8.95 -34.64
C ASP A 63 -6.40 -8.56 -33.21
N HIS A 64 -6.36 -7.27 -32.89
CA HIS A 64 -6.58 -6.81 -31.51
C HIS A 64 -7.29 -5.46 -31.44
N VAL A 65 -7.87 -5.21 -30.25
CA VAL A 65 -8.66 -4.02 -29.91
C VAL A 65 -8.11 -3.42 -28.62
N PHE A 66 -7.85 -2.12 -28.64
CA PHE A 66 -7.64 -1.32 -27.45
C PHE A 66 -8.97 -0.70 -27.00
N SER A 67 -9.36 -1.00 -25.76
CA SER A 67 -10.57 -0.47 -25.16
C SER A 67 -10.20 0.58 -24.11
N PHE A 68 -10.77 1.78 -24.26
CA PHE A 68 -10.67 2.89 -23.32
C PHE A 68 -12.04 3.14 -22.71
N THR A 69 -12.15 2.93 -21.40
CA THR A 69 -13.40 3.14 -20.65
C THR A 69 -13.18 4.10 -19.49
N ILE A 70 -14.13 4.99 -19.23
CA ILE A 70 -14.04 5.97 -18.15
C ILE A 70 -14.87 5.48 -16.98
N VAL A 71 -14.23 5.26 -15.84
CA VAL A 71 -14.91 4.89 -14.58
C VAL A 71 -14.26 5.68 -13.44
N ASP A 72 -15.07 6.34 -12.62
CA ASP A 72 -14.62 7.16 -11.49
C ASP A 72 -13.55 8.21 -11.87
N HIS A 73 -13.76 8.91 -13.00
CA HIS A 73 -12.82 9.89 -13.57
C HIS A 73 -11.43 9.32 -13.89
N ARG A 74 -11.32 7.99 -14.03
CA ARG A 74 -10.11 7.28 -14.44
C ARG A 74 -10.36 6.54 -15.74
N ILE A 75 -9.32 6.51 -16.56
CA ILE A 75 -9.35 5.87 -17.86
C ILE A 75 -8.75 4.48 -17.72
N TRP A 76 -9.57 3.47 -17.92
CA TRP A 76 -9.16 2.08 -17.94
C TRP A 76 -8.75 1.70 -19.36
N PHE A 77 -7.53 1.20 -19.49
CA PHE A 77 -7.01 0.64 -20.72
C PHE A 77 -7.01 -0.88 -20.66
N ARG A 78 -7.52 -1.50 -21.72
CA ARG A 78 -7.50 -2.96 -21.90
C ARG A 78 -7.14 -3.31 -23.34
N ASN A 79 -6.41 -4.42 -23.51
CA ASN A 79 -6.04 -4.96 -24.81
C ASN A 79 -6.66 -6.36 -24.99
N TYR A 80 -7.43 -6.52 -26.06
CA TYR A 80 -8.17 -7.72 -26.39
C TYR A 80 -7.75 -8.28 -27.75
N GLN A 81 -7.56 -9.59 -27.83
CA GLN A 81 -7.47 -10.32 -29.10
C GLN A 81 -8.86 -10.55 -29.66
N ILE A 82 -9.02 -10.46 -30.97
CA ILE A 82 -10.23 -10.84 -31.69
C ILE A 82 -10.08 -12.30 -32.14
N ILE A 83 -10.97 -13.17 -31.69
CA ILE A 83 -11.04 -14.55 -32.19
C ILE A 83 -12.01 -14.58 -33.37
N GLU A 84 -11.50 -14.85 -34.58
CA GLU A 84 -12.27 -14.82 -35.83
C GLU A 84 -13.44 -15.82 -35.84
N GLU A 85 -13.31 -16.95 -35.14
CA GLU A 85 -14.31 -18.03 -35.16
C GLU A 85 -15.64 -17.64 -34.51
N ASP A 86 -15.60 -16.94 -33.37
CA ASP A 86 -16.79 -16.62 -32.56
C ASP A 86 -17.00 -15.11 -32.33
N ALA A 87 -16.16 -14.26 -32.94
CA ALA A 87 -16.05 -12.83 -32.61
C ALA A 87 -15.87 -12.55 -31.10
N SER A 88 -15.35 -13.52 -30.36
CA SER A 88 -15.10 -13.41 -28.93
C SER A 88 -13.80 -12.65 -28.67
N LEU A 89 -13.72 -12.02 -27.49
CA LEU A 89 -12.59 -11.19 -27.09
C LEU A 89 -11.83 -11.85 -25.94
N VAL A 90 -10.52 -12.03 -26.11
CA VAL A 90 -9.63 -12.59 -25.07
C VAL A 90 -8.62 -11.56 -24.62
N GLU A 91 -8.44 -11.38 -23.31
CA GLU A 91 -7.49 -10.39 -22.77
C GLU A 91 -6.02 -10.83 -23.03
N ILE A 92 -5.25 -9.95 -23.69
CA ILE A 92 -3.79 -10.12 -23.96
C ILE A 92 -2.95 -9.38 -22.90
N GLY A 93 -3.40 -8.18 -22.53
CA GLY A 93 -2.60 -7.21 -21.79
C GLY A 93 -1.71 -6.33 -22.70
N PRO A 94 -1.07 -5.28 -22.16
CA PRO A 94 -1.13 -4.85 -20.76
C PRO A 94 -2.49 -4.22 -20.40
N ARG A 95 -2.83 -4.29 -19.12
CA ARG A 95 -3.99 -3.57 -18.54
C ARG A 95 -3.47 -2.53 -17.56
N PHE A 96 -3.97 -1.31 -17.65
CA PHE A 96 -3.59 -0.26 -16.73
C PHE A 96 -4.69 0.79 -16.59
N VAL A 97 -4.58 1.61 -15.55
CA VAL A 97 -5.50 2.70 -15.28
C VAL A 97 -4.74 4.01 -15.29
N LEU A 98 -5.17 4.94 -16.14
CA LEU A 98 -4.67 6.29 -16.25
C LEU A 98 -5.57 7.25 -15.48
N ASN A 99 -4.96 8.13 -14.70
CA ASN A 99 -5.63 9.23 -14.04
C ASN A 99 -5.06 10.56 -14.56
N PRO A 100 -5.86 11.40 -15.26
CA PRO A 100 -5.44 12.74 -15.67
C PRO A 100 -5.02 13.58 -14.46
N ILE A 101 -3.86 14.26 -14.55
CA ILE A 101 -3.35 15.12 -13.47
C ILE A 101 -3.55 16.58 -13.86
N LYS A 102 -2.86 17.01 -14.91
CA LYS A 102 -2.91 18.36 -15.48
C LYS A 102 -2.71 18.31 -16.99
N VAL A 103 -3.23 19.30 -17.69
CA VAL A 103 -2.97 19.56 -19.11
C VAL A 103 -2.34 20.94 -19.22
N PHE A 104 -1.24 21.03 -19.95
CA PHE A 104 -0.52 22.27 -20.23
C PHE A 104 -0.76 22.69 -21.67
N GLN A 105 -0.65 23.99 -21.95
CA GLN A 105 -0.83 24.52 -23.30
C GLN A 105 0.29 24.10 -24.27
N GLY A 106 1.54 24.00 -23.79
CA GLY A 106 2.69 23.58 -24.59
C GLY A 106 3.09 22.13 -24.34
N SER A 107 4.03 21.62 -25.14
CA SER A 107 4.44 20.19 -25.12
C SER A 107 5.04 19.73 -23.79
N PHE A 108 5.73 20.61 -23.06
CA PHE A 108 6.36 20.30 -21.77
C PHE A 108 6.27 21.44 -20.75
N GLY A 109 5.42 22.44 -21.01
CA GLY A 109 5.32 23.63 -20.18
C GLY A 109 4.23 24.59 -20.64
N GLY A 110 4.20 25.77 -20.04
CA GLY A 110 3.16 26.77 -20.27
C GLY A 110 2.06 26.76 -19.20
N PRO A 111 1.05 27.62 -19.34
CA PRO A 111 -0.04 27.72 -18.38
C PRO A 111 -0.84 26.41 -18.30
N THR A 112 -1.36 26.12 -17.10
CA THR A 112 -2.21 24.95 -16.86
C THR A 112 -3.61 25.24 -17.41
N LEU A 113 -4.04 24.48 -18.41
CA LEU A 113 -5.37 24.59 -19.01
C LEU A 113 -6.41 23.78 -18.25
N TYR A 114 -6.00 22.66 -17.68
CA TYR A 114 -6.87 21.78 -16.89
C TYR A 114 -6.08 21.18 -15.73
N GLN A 115 -6.73 21.08 -14.57
CA GLN A 115 -6.21 20.41 -13.39
C GLN A 115 -7.30 19.56 -12.77
N ASN A 116 -7.03 18.27 -12.59
CA ASN A 116 -7.97 17.34 -11.98
C ASN A 116 -8.02 17.56 -10.46
N THR A 117 -9.22 17.87 -9.94
CA THR A 117 -9.49 18.05 -8.51
C THR A 117 -9.54 16.73 -7.75
N HIS A 118 -9.93 15.64 -8.42
CA HIS A 118 -10.07 14.30 -7.84
C HIS A 118 -8.74 13.53 -7.77
N PHE A 119 -7.69 14.03 -8.43
CA PHE A 119 -6.38 13.37 -8.40
C PHE A 119 -5.68 13.60 -7.05
N GLN A 120 -5.43 12.51 -6.32
CA GLN A 120 -4.54 12.52 -5.16
C GLN A 120 -3.22 11.84 -5.49
N ALA A 121 -2.12 12.55 -5.22
CA ALA A 121 -0.79 11.99 -5.41
C ALA A 121 -0.52 10.84 -4.43
N PRO A 122 0.10 9.72 -4.85
CA PRO A 122 0.44 8.61 -3.95
C PRO A 122 1.36 9.04 -2.80
N ASN A 123 2.19 10.06 -3.01
CA ASN A 123 3.07 10.61 -1.98
C ASN A 123 2.27 11.26 -0.86
N LEU A 124 1.20 11.98 -1.21
CA LEU A 124 0.29 12.57 -0.26
C LEU A 124 -0.44 11.49 0.53
N GLN A 125 -0.94 10.46 -0.15
CA GLN A 125 -1.64 9.34 0.49
C GLN A 125 -0.72 8.58 1.47
N ARG A 126 0.53 8.32 1.09
CA ARG A 126 1.53 7.72 1.99
C ARG A 126 1.84 8.62 3.20
N ARG A 127 1.93 9.93 2.99
CA ARG A 127 2.16 10.90 4.08
C ARG A 127 1.00 10.92 5.07
N LEU A 128 -0.24 11.01 4.57
CA LEU A 128 -1.45 11.00 5.40
C LEU A 128 -1.58 9.71 6.19
N ALA A 129 -1.31 8.55 5.56
CA ALA A 129 -1.31 7.26 6.25
C ALA A 129 -0.28 7.20 7.39
N ARG A 130 0.93 7.72 7.16
CA ARG A 130 1.97 7.82 8.21
C ARG A 130 1.55 8.75 9.35
N GLN A 131 0.94 9.90 9.03
CA GLN A 131 0.42 10.83 10.04
C GLN A 131 -0.70 10.20 10.87
N ALA A 132 -1.67 9.52 10.24
CA ALA A 132 -2.73 8.82 10.95
C ALA A 132 -2.19 7.71 11.88
N CYS A 133 -1.17 6.97 11.42
CA CYS A 133 -0.46 6.00 12.26
C CYS A 133 0.26 6.67 13.44
N ALA A 134 0.92 7.81 13.22
CA ALA A 134 1.59 8.56 14.27
C ALA A 134 0.59 9.09 15.33
N VAL A 135 -0.55 9.65 14.91
CA VAL A 135 -1.63 10.09 15.80
C VAL A 135 -2.16 8.92 16.63
N ARG A 136 -2.40 7.77 16.00
CA ARG A 136 -2.84 6.56 16.70
C ARG A 136 -1.80 6.08 17.73
N GLN A 137 -0.51 6.22 17.44
CA GLN A 137 0.56 5.89 18.38
C GLN A 137 0.63 6.87 19.55
N GLN A 138 0.51 8.17 19.30
CA GLN A 138 0.45 9.21 20.35
C GLN A 138 -0.74 8.97 21.28
N GLN A 139 -1.91 8.68 20.73
CA GLN A 139 -3.11 8.38 21.53
C GLN A 139 -2.90 7.14 22.43
N ARG A 140 -2.20 6.11 21.92
CA ARG A 140 -1.84 4.93 22.73
C ARG A 140 -0.83 5.25 23.84
N GLN A 141 0.09 6.19 23.61
CA GLN A 141 1.04 6.64 24.63
C GLN A 141 0.32 7.43 25.73
N LEU A 142 -0.53 8.38 25.35
CA LEU A 142 -1.33 9.18 26.28
C LEU A 142 -2.21 8.30 27.18
N VAL A 143 -2.91 7.31 26.61
CA VAL A 143 -3.74 6.38 27.40
C VAL A 143 -2.91 5.57 28.38
N LYS A 144 -1.69 5.14 28.00
CA LYS A 144 -0.78 4.43 28.92
C LYS A 144 -0.27 5.33 30.04
N GLU A 145 -0.01 6.60 29.76
CA GLU A 145 0.41 7.58 30.78
C GLU A 145 -0.72 7.87 31.76
N LEU A 146 -1.93 8.10 31.28
CA LEU A 146 -3.12 8.27 32.13
C LEU A 146 -3.39 7.04 33.00
N GLN A 147 -3.23 5.82 32.47
CA GLN A 147 -3.37 4.60 33.25
C GLN A 147 -2.31 4.48 34.35
N LYS A 148 -1.06 4.86 34.07
CA LYS A 148 0.00 4.88 35.09
C LYS A 148 -0.28 5.92 36.17
N GLN A 149 -0.76 7.11 35.79
CA GLN A 149 -1.15 8.16 36.74
C GLN A 149 -2.26 7.68 37.66
N LYS A 150 -3.32 7.06 37.10
CA LYS A 150 -4.40 6.46 37.92
C LYS A 150 -3.90 5.38 38.87
N GLN A 151 -3.03 4.49 38.40
CA GLN A 151 -2.42 3.46 39.27
C GLN A 151 -1.56 4.08 40.38
N GLN A 152 -0.82 5.16 40.08
CA GLN A 152 -0.03 5.88 41.07
C GLN A 152 -0.92 6.60 42.09
N GLU A 153 -1.97 7.28 41.64
CA GLU A 153 -2.97 7.92 42.50
C GLU A 153 -3.68 6.88 43.39
N GLU A 154 -4.13 5.76 42.82
CA GLU A 154 -4.71 4.64 43.59
C GLU A 154 -3.73 4.08 44.62
N THR A 155 -2.45 3.92 44.26
CA THR A 155 -1.40 3.45 45.19
C THR A 155 -1.16 4.47 46.31
N GLN A 156 -1.20 5.77 46.00
CA GLN A 156 -0.95 6.85 46.96
C GLN A 156 -2.17 7.13 47.86
N MET A 157 -3.38 6.82 47.39
CA MET A 157 -4.64 7.01 48.12
C MET A 157 -4.99 5.86 49.08
N LEU A 158 -4.30 4.71 49.00
CA LEU A 158 -4.46 3.64 49.97
C LEU A 158 -3.87 4.09 51.32
N PRO A 159 -4.69 4.27 52.38
CA PRO A 159 -4.17 4.55 53.71
C PRO A 159 -3.22 3.42 54.10
N GLN A 160 -2.05 3.78 54.61
CA GLN A 160 -1.09 2.77 55.04
C GLN A 160 -1.72 1.94 56.16
N ASP A 161 -1.94 0.65 55.88
CA ASP A 161 -2.61 -0.24 56.80
C ASP A 161 -1.73 -0.45 58.04
N VAL A 162 -2.13 0.14 59.17
CA VAL A 162 -1.41 0.07 60.44
C VAL A 162 -1.30 -1.36 60.99
N THR A 163 -2.13 -2.30 60.50
CA THR A 163 -2.15 -3.68 60.97
C THR A 163 -1.07 -4.58 60.32
N GLU A 164 -0.36 -4.14 59.28
CA GLU A 164 0.73 -4.95 58.67
C GLU A 164 1.90 -5.20 59.63
N THR A 165 2.06 -4.36 60.66
CA THR A 165 3.11 -4.54 61.68
C THR A 165 2.78 -5.63 62.70
N VAL A 166 1.53 -6.09 62.77
CA VAL A 166 1.04 -7.02 63.81
C VAL A 166 1.42 -8.49 63.50
N PHE A 167 1.63 -8.83 62.22
CA PHE A 167 1.95 -10.19 61.77
C PHE A 167 3.40 -10.39 61.34
N VAL A 168 4.34 -9.58 61.87
CA VAL A 168 5.76 -9.90 61.76
C VAL A 168 6.07 -11.03 62.74
N THR A 169 5.85 -12.28 62.30
CA THR A 169 6.32 -13.45 63.04
C THR A 169 7.85 -13.39 63.02
N PRO A 170 8.53 -13.23 64.17
CA PRO A 170 9.99 -13.32 64.19
C PRO A 170 10.39 -14.68 63.60
N PRO A 171 11.46 -14.76 62.79
CA PRO A 171 11.93 -16.03 62.28
C PRO A 171 12.28 -16.88 63.49
N VAL A 172 11.42 -17.86 63.81
CA VAL A 172 11.76 -18.92 64.75
C VAL A 172 13.06 -19.51 64.22
N SER A 173 14.11 -19.42 65.04
CA SER A 173 15.40 -20.05 64.79
C SER A 173 15.16 -21.53 64.58
N LYS A 174 14.97 -21.95 63.33
CA LYS A 174 15.12 -23.33 62.96
C LYS A 174 16.58 -23.66 63.21
N HIS A 175 16.81 -24.49 64.22
CA HIS A 175 18.05 -25.23 64.36
C HIS A 175 18.47 -25.73 62.97
N THR A 176 19.69 -25.38 62.59
CA THR A 176 20.37 -25.92 61.42
C THR A 176 20.39 -27.44 61.55
N PRO A 177 19.93 -28.16 60.53
CA PRO A 177 20.76 -29.19 59.95
C PRO A 177 21.17 -28.78 58.55
N GLU A 178 22.41 -29.14 58.24
CA GLU A 178 23.15 -28.80 57.04
C GLU A 178 22.46 -29.30 55.74
N ASP A 179 22.78 -28.57 54.67
CA ASP A 179 22.71 -28.94 53.25
C ASP A 179 21.35 -29.21 52.58
N THR A 180 20.91 -28.26 51.74
CA THR A 180 20.71 -28.51 50.29
C THR A 180 20.73 -27.18 49.51
N GLN A 181 21.59 -27.16 48.49
CA GLN A 181 21.97 -26.05 47.61
C GLN A 181 20.79 -25.24 47.02
N THR A 182 20.82 -23.92 47.21
CA THR A 182 19.98 -22.96 46.46
C THR A 182 20.84 -21.89 45.77
N GLN A 183 21.86 -22.29 45.00
CA GLN A 183 22.72 -21.35 44.26
C GLN A 183 22.26 -21.06 42.82
N ASP A 184 21.18 -21.65 42.32
CA ASP A 184 20.91 -21.65 40.86
C ASP A 184 19.78 -20.70 40.38
N ARG A 185 19.12 -19.95 41.28
CA ARG A 185 18.02 -19.04 40.88
C ARG A 185 18.51 -17.72 40.27
N GLY A 186 19.57 -17.12 40.82
CA GLY A 186 20.12 -15.85 40.32
C GLY A 186 20.73 -15.94 38.92
N ALA A 187 21.43 -17.04 38.62
CA ALA A 187 22.03 -17.25 37.30
C ALA A 187 20.97 -17.45 36.20
N ARG A 188 19.83 -18.07 36.53
CA ARG A 188 18.72 -18.32 35.59
C ARG A 188 17.99 -17.03 35.20
N GLU A 189 17.83 -16.09 36.14
CA GLU A 189 17.24 -14.77 35.85
C GLU A 189 18.16 -13.88 35.02
N GLN A 190 19.47 -13.88 35.32
CA GLN A 190 20.45 -13.15 34.52
C GLN A 190 20.57 -13.69 33.09
N ARG A 191 20.51 -15.01 32.90
CA ARG A 191 20.43 -15.65 31.57
C ARG A 191 19.17 -15.26 30.81
N LYS A 192 18.00 -15.21 31.48
CA LYS A 192 16.74 -14.74 30.86
C LYS A 192 16.84 -13.27 30.42
N ARG A 193 17.38 -12.38 31.26
CA ARG A 193 17.60 -10.96 30.92
C ARG A 193 18.56 -10.78 29.74
N LYS A 194 19.68 -11.53 29.70
CA LYS A 194 20.63 -11.50 28.57
C LYS A 194 20.01 -11.99 27.25
N LYS A 195 19.26 -13.10 27.29
CA LYS A 195 18.53 -13.62 26.11
C LYS A 195 17.49 -12.63 25.58
N LEU A 196 16.77 -11.94 26.45
CA LEU A 196 15.76 -10.95 26.06
C LEU A 196 16.39 -9.69 25.43
N SER A 197 17.58 -9.30 25.90
CA SER A 197 18.41 -8.24 25.31
C SER A 197 18.94 -8.62 23.91
N GLU A 198 19.44 -9.84 23.73
CA GLU A 198 19.89 -10.32 22.41
C GLU A 198 18.76 -10.44 21.39
N LEU A 199 17.58 -10.90 21.82
CA LEU A 199 16.41 -10.98 20.96
C LEU A 199 16.02 -9.58 20.45
N LYS A 200 15.99 -8.57 21.34
CA LYS A 200 15.71 -7.18 20.95
C LYS A 200 16.74 -6.63 19.96
N LYS A 201 18.04 -6.93 20.14
CA LYS A 201 19.10 -6.52 19.19
C LYS A 201 18.91 -7.16 17.81
N ARG A 202 18.58 -8.46 17.75
CA ARG A 202 18.30 -9.16 16.49
C ARG A 202 17.08 -8.60 15.75
N THR A 203 16.02 -8.24 16.46
CA THR A 203 14.83 -7.63 15.85
C THR A 203 15.14 -6.24 15.27
N LEU A 204 15.97 -5.45 15.95
CA LEU A 204 16.43 -4.14 15.46
C LEU A 204 17.32 -4.25 14.20
N LEU A 205 18.17 -5.28 14.12
CA LEU A 205 19.01 -5.54 12.94
C LEU A 205 18.19 -6.01 11.73
N LYS A 206 17.10 -6.77 11.94
CA LYS A 206 16.18 -7.19 10.86
C LYS A 206 15.31 -6.06 10.28
N HIS A 207 15.27 -4.89 10.90
CA HIS A 207 14.56 -3.70 10.41
C HIS A 207 15.50 -2.68 9.75
N LYS A 208 16.80 -2.97 9.65
CA LYS A 208 17.82 -2.09 9.05
C LYS A 208 18.26 -2.49 7.62
N HIS A 209 17.62 -3.51 7.04
CA HIS A 209 17.71 -3.87 5.63
C HIS A 209 16.30 -3.81 5.02
#